data_AF-A0A7W5T407-F1
#
_entry.id   AF-A0A7W5T407-F1
#
_cell.length_a   1.000
_cell.length_b   1.000
_cell.length_c   1.000
_cell.angle_alpha   90.00
_cell.angle_beta   90.00
_cell.angle_gamma   90.00
#
_symmetry.space_group_name_H-M   'P 1'
#
loop_
_entity.id
_entity.type
_entity.pdbx_description
1 polymer ?
#
loop_
_entity_poly.entity_id
_entity_poly.type
_entity_poly.pdbx_seq_one_letter_code
_entity_poly.pdbx_strand_id
1 'polypeptide(L)'
;MLDEAVKLENLPEVGGEPERRVRDRGATERAILAAAKGLLAEEGFQNFGINAVARRAGCDKQLIYRYYGGLDGLVEAIGADLGTWVRDRIPEDAGGMFLLTYGDLMERLSLLLLEALRNDPLMRRILAWEISENTEQVRRLSEARSKALALWLERMRGSLAPPKGVDAAAVNAVIIAAIQHLVLAAASGGQCAGLSLKTPKDWEKAATALKRIVRGVYG
;
A
#
# COMPACT_ATOMS: atom_id res chain seq x y z
N MET A 1 47.89 57.87 32.49
CA MET A 1 48.73 56.74 32.02
C MET A 1 47.80 55.54 31.99
N LEU A 2 47.24 55.19 30.83
CA LEU A 2 47.83 54.26 29.84
C LEU A 2 48.00 52.86 30.48
N ASP A 3 47.58 51.73 29.93
CA ASP A 3 46.85 51.36 28.71
C ASP A 3 46.56 49.84 28.84
N GLU A 4 45.93 49.28 27.80
CA GLU A 4 45.89 47.87 27.39
C GLU A 4 44.67 47.01 27.73
N ALA A 5 43.79 47.01 26.71
CA ALA A 5 42.87 45.97 26.35
C ALA A 5 43.57 44.63 26.08
N VAL A 6 43.01 43.55 26.60
CA VAL A 6 43.23 42.19 26.07
C VAL A 6 41.91 41.68 25.51
N LYS A 7 41.91 41.54 24.18
CA LYS A 7 40.91 40.89 23.35
C LYS A 7 40.62 39.48 23.88
N LEU A 8 39.34 39.17 24.08
CA LEU A 8 38.86 37.79 23.97
C LEU A 8 38.07 37.69 22.66
N GLU A 9 38.68 36.97 21.74
CA GLU A 9 38.18 36.65 20.42
C GLU A 9 36.88 35.84 20.48
N ASN A 10 35.99 36.15 19.55
CA ASN A 10 34.84 35.35 19.18
C ASN A 10 35.26 33.90 18.88
N LEU A 11 34.71 32.94 19.64
CA LEU A 11 34.56 31.57 19.17
C LEU A 11 33.28 31.49 18.32
N PRO A 12 33.29 30.87 17.14
CA PRO A 12 32.08 30.68 16.36
C PRO A 12 31.17 29.65 17.05
N GLU A 13 29.91 30.00 17.28
CA GLU A 13 28.86 29.04 17.62
C GLU A 13 28.71 28.03 16.47
N VAL A 14 29.17 26.80 16.69
CA VAL A 14 28.85 25.66 15.85
C VAL A 14 27.70 24.91 16.51
N GLY A 15 26.55 24.78 15.82
CA GLY A 15 25.62 23.70 16.14
C GLY A 15 24.13 23.96 15.93
N GLY A 16 23.69 24.21 14.69
CA GLY A 16 22.25 24.15 14.34
C GLY A 16 21.93 23.44 13.01
N GLU A 17 22.93 23.01 12.24
CA GLU A 17 22.75 22.67 10.82
C GLU A 17 22.55 21.18 10.43
N PRO A 18 22.96 20.15 11.20
CA PRO A 18 22.79 18.77 10.72
C PRO A 18 21.34 18.28 10.82
N GLU A 19 20.63 18.64 11.89
CA GLU A 19 19.29 18.12 12.17
C GLU A 19 18.22 18.74 11.25
N ARG A 20 18.32 20.04 10.97
CA ARG A 20 17.45 20.75 10.02
C ARG A 20 17.62 20.22 8.60
N ARG A 21 18.87 20.01 8.15
CA ARG A 21 19.19 19.53 6.80
C ARG A 21 18.76 18.08 6.57
N VAL A 22 18.84 17.22 7.60
CA VAL A 22 18.33 15.84 7.55
C VAL A 22 16.80 15.81 7.55
N ARG A 23 16.15 16.66 8.36
CA ARG A 23 14.69 16.80 8.38
C ARG A 23 14.13 17.24 7.02
N ASP A 24 14.76 18.23 6.39
CA ASP A 24 14.38 18.73 5.06
C ASP A 24 14.63 17.67 3.96
N ARG A 25 15.69 16.87 4.09
CA ARG A 25 15.97 15.75 3.19
C ARG A 25 14.84 14.71 3.23
N GLY A 26 14.52 14.21 4.42
CA GLY A 26 13.48 13.19 4.59
C GLY A 26 12.08 13.71 4.23
N ALA A 27 11.79 15.00 4.47
CA ALA A 27 10.55 15.62 4.03
C ALA A 27 10.44 15.64 2.50
N THR A 28 11.51 16.02 1.81
CA THR A 28 11.57 16.05 0.34
C THR A 28 11.38 14.66 -0.27
N GLU A 29 12.09 13.67 0.28
CA GLU A 29 11.99 12.27 -0.16
C GLU A 29 10.55 11.75 -0.06
N ARG A 30 9.90 11.97 1.09
CA ARG A 30 8.48 11.60 1.30
C ARG A 30 7.53 12.35 0.38
N ALA A 31 7.80 13.63 0.12
CA ALA A 31 6.97 14.44 -0.79
C ALA A 31 7.02 13.90 -2.23
N ILE A 32 8.20 13.48 -2.71
CA ILE A 32 8.35 12.85 -4.03
C ILE A 32 7.57 11.54 -4.11
N LEU A 33 7.68 10.67 -3.09
CA LEU A 33 6.95 9.40 -3.06
C LEU A 33 5.43 9.62 -3.03
N ALA A 34 4.96 10.58 -2.23
CA ALA A 34 3.55 10.94 -2.15
C ALA A 34 3.03 11.49 -3.50
N ALA A 35 3.79 12.38 -4.14
CA ALA A 35 3.47 12.90 -5.47
C ALA A 35 3.39 11.79 -6.52
N ALA A 36 4.32 10.83 -6.49
CA ALA A 36 4.34 9.70 -7.39
C ALA A 36 3.11 8.79 -7.22
N LYS A 37 2.76 8.45 -5.98
CA LYS A 37 1.56 7.66 -5.66
C LYS A 37 0.27 8.38 -6.08
N GLY A 38 0.18 9.69 -5.82
CA GLY A 38 -0.95 10.51 -6.25
C GLY A 38 -1.10 10.54 -7.77
N LEU A 39 0.00 10.72 -8.50
CA LEU A 39 0.00 10.72 -9.96
C LEU A 39 -0.49 9.38 -10.54
N LEU A 40 -0.01 8.26 -10.00
CA LEU A 40 -0.48 6.93 -10.39
C LEU A 40 -1.97 6.72 -10.09
N ALA A 41 -2.47 7.20 -8.94
CA ALA A 41 -3.87 7.08 -8.59
C ALA A 41 -4.78 7.88 -9.54
N GLU A 42 -4.38 9.10 -9.88
CA GLU A 42 -5.17 10.08 -10.62
C GLU A 42 -5.08 9.88 -12.14
N GLU A 43 -3.86 9.86 -12.69
CA GLU A 43 -3.59 9.90 -14.13
C GLU A 43 -3.20 8.54 -14.70
N GLY A 44 -2.73 7.65 -13.83
CA GLY A 44 -2.34 6.29 -14.16
C GLY A 44 -0.97 6.12 -14.79
N PHE A 45 -0.64 4.87 -15.12
CA PHE A 45 0.74 4.49 -15.47
C PHE A 45 1.23 5.08 -16.80
N GLN A 46 0.33 5.29 -17.77
CA GLN A 46 0.67 5.82 -19.10
C GLN A 46 1.28 7.24 -19.04
N ASN A 47 0.86 8.06 -18.08
CA ASN A 47 1.38 9.43 -17.89
C ASN A 47 2.42 9.51 -16.76
N PHE A 48 2.86 8.37 -16.23
CA PHE A 48 3.78 8.32 -15.11
C PHE A 48 5.24 8.42 -15.56
N GLY A 49 6.00 9.36 -14.99
CA GLY A 49 7.41 9.50 -15.29
C GLY A 49 8.11 10.59 -14.48
N ILE A 50 9.44 10.61 -14.53
CA ILE A 50 10.31 11.51 -13.74
C ILE A 50 9.87 12.98 -13.80
N ASN A 51 9.62 13.50 -15.01
CA ASN A 51 9.25 14.91 -15.18
C ASN A 51 7.87 15.22 -14.60
N ALA A 52 6.91 14.30 -14.73
CA ALA A 52 5.57 14.47 -14.19
C ALA A 52 5.59 14.44 -12.65
N VAL A 53 6.33 13.49 -12.07
CA VAL A 53 6.54 13.40 -10.62
C VAL A 53 7.24 14.65 -10.08
N ALA A 54 8.32 15.10 -10.71
CA ALA A 54 9.07 16.29 -10.28
C ALA A 54 8.18 17.54 -10.26
N ARG A 55 7.36 17.71 -11.32
CA ARG A 55 6.41 18.81 -11.42
C ARG A 55 5.35 18.75 -10.31
N ARG A 56 4.79 17.57 -10.02
CA ARG A 56 3.79 17.39 -8.96
C ARG A 56 4.37 17.54 -7.56
N ALA A 57 5.61 17.11 -7.35
CA ALA A 57 6.33 17.27 -6.09
C ALA A 57 6.88 18.70 -5.86
N GLY A 58 6.86 19.56 -6.89
CA GLY A 58 7.43 20.90 -6.81
C GLY A 58 8.95 20.90 -6.63
N CYS A 59 9.65 19.91 -7.17
CA CYS A 59 11.09 19.72 -6.96
C CYS A 59 11.86 19.57 -8.28
N ASP A 60 13.17 19.77 -8.24
CA ASP A 60 14.03 19.46 -9.39
C ASP A 60 14.09 17.93 -9.63
N LYS A 61 14.02 17.49 -10.90
CA LYS A 61 14.08 16.06 -11.27
C LYS A 61 15.36 15.37 -10.78
N GLN A 62 16.46 16.10 -10.63
CA GLN A 62 17.73 15.58 -10.08
C GLN A 62 17.56 15.06 -8.65
N LEU A 63 16.59 15.57 -7.88
CA LEU A 63 16.29 15.04 -6.56
C LEU A 63 15.69 13.63 -6.62
N ILE A 64 14.93 13.31 -7.67
CA ILE A 64 14.40 11.95 -7.86
C ILE A 64 15.55 10.99 -8.18
N TYR A 65 16.47 11.36 -9.07
CA TYR A 65 17.67 10.56 -9.32
C TYR A 65 18.53 10.41 -8.06
N ARG A 66 18.67 11.48 -7.26
CA ARG A 66 19.45 11.46 -6.02
C ARG A 66 18.86 10.55 -4.94
N TYR A 67 17.53 10.57 -4.75
CA TYR A 67 16.89 9.79 -3.67
C TYR A 67 16.51 8.38 -4.10
N TYR A 68 16.10 8.21 -5.35
CA TYR A 68 15.50 6.96 -5.84
C TYR A 68 16.26 6.34 -7.01
N GLY A 69 17.39 6.90 -7.45
CA GLY A 69 18.16 6.34 -8.58
C GLY A 69 17.46 6.42 -9.94
N GLY A 70 16.33 7.14 -10.04
CA GLY A 70 15.54 7.25 -11.26
C GLY A 70 14.13 6.68 -11.10
N LEU A 71 13.51 6.30 -12.22
CA LEU A 71 12.11 5.88 -12.25
C LEU A 71 11.94 4.49 -11.63
N ASP A 72 12.83 3.56 -11.94
CA ASP A 72 12.72 2.18 -11.47
C ASP A 72 12.89 2.09 -9.95
N GLY A 73 13.86 2.79 -9.36
CA GLY A 73 13.99 2.81 -7.90
C GLY A 73 12.87 3.59 -7.20
N LEU A 74 12.22 4.53 -7.89
CA LEU A 74 10.98 5.15 -7.38
C LEU A 74 9.82 4.14 -7.39
N VAL A 75 9.70 3.31 -8.43
CA VAL A 75 8.73 2.21 -8.48
C VAL A 75 8.99 1.18 -7.39
N GLU A 76 10.26 0.84 -7.12
CA GLU A 76 10.64 -0.04 -6.01
C GLU A 76 10.25 0.56 -4.65
N ALA A 77 10.48 1.85 -4.45
CA ALA A 77 10.07 2.55 -3.23
C ALA A 77 8.54 2.56 -3.06
N ILE A 78 7.78 2.73 -4.15
CA ILE A 78 6.32 2.58 -4.13
C ILE A 78 5.95 1.15 -3.73
N GLY A 79 6.57 0.13 -4.34
CA GLY A 79 6.33 -1.28 -3.98
C GLY A 79 6.61 -1.58 -2.50
N ALA A 80 7.69 -1.03 -1.94
CA ALA A 80 8.00 -1.15 -0.51
C ALA A 80 6.95 -0.46 0.38
N ASP A 81 6.46 0.71 -0.03
CA ASP A 81 5.37 1.42 0.63
C ASP A 81 4.05 0.62 0.59
N LEU A 82 3.79 -0.16 -0.47
CA LEU A 82 2.65 -1.09 -0.51
C LEU A 82 2.75 -2.18 0.56
N GLY A 83 3.97 -2.62 0.90
CA GLY A 83 4.18 -3.53 2.03
C GLY A 83 3.78 -2.92 3.36
N THR A 84 4.05 -1.62 3.54
CA THR A 84 3.58 -0.85 4.69
C THR A 84 2.06 -0.67 4.67
N TRP A 85 1.48 -0.39 3.50
CA TRP A 85 0.04 -0.28 3.33
C TRP A 85 -0.72 -1.53 3.79
N VAL A 86 -0.22 -2.73 3.48
CA VAL A 86 -0.85 -3.99 3.93
C VAL A 86 -0.92 -4.04 5.45
N ARG A 87 0.18 -3.75 6.14
CA ARG A 87 0.23 -3.74 7.61
C ARG A 87 -0.70 -2.68 8.22
N ASP A 88 -0.75 -1.49 7.62
CA ASP A 88 -1.52 -0.37 8.16
C ASP A 88 -3.03 -0.54 7.94
N ARG A 89 -3.44 -1.15 6.81
CA ARG A 89 -4.85 -1.37 6.45
C ARG A 89 -5.40 -2.72 6.84
N ILE A 90 -4.52 -3.68 7.08
CA ILE A 90 -4.84 -5.03 7.55
C ILE A 90 -4.04 -5.25 8.84
N PRO A 91 -4.55 -4.77 10.00
CA PRO A 91 -3.81 -4.82 11.25
C PRO A 91 -3.39 -6.24 11.63
N GLU A 92 -2.17 -6.37 12.14
CA GLU A 92 -1.61 -7.64 12.63
C GLU A 92 -2.09 -8.00 14.05
N ASP A 93 -2.71 -7.05 14.76
CA ASP A 93 -3.45 -7.41 15.95
C ASP A 93 -4.77 -8.08 15.55
N ALA A 94 -5.26 -8.96 16.40
CA ALA A 94 -6.58 -9.55 16.22
C ALA A 94 -7.72 -8.59 16.64
N GLY A 95 -7.42 -7.31 16.93
CA GLY A 95 -8.38 -6.33 17.44
C GLY A 95 -9.08 -6.78 18.71
N GLY A 96 -8.41 -7.56 19.56
CA GLY A 96 -8.99 -8.19 20.75
C GLY A 96 -9.82 -9.46 20.48
N MET A 97 -9.99 -9.90 19.23
CA MET A 97 -10.61 -11.19 18.92
C MET A 97 -9.59 -12.32 19.09
N PHE A 98 -10.02 -13.49 19.55
CA PHE A 98 -9.20 -14.70 19.43
C PHE A 98 -9.42 -15.30 18.05
N LEU A 99 -8.38 -15.33 17.21
CA LEU A 99 -8.38 -16.11 15.99
C LEU A 99 -8.15 -17.58 16.37
N LEU A 100 -9.24 -18.32 16.54
CA LEU A 100 -9.20 -19.71 17.02
C LEU A 100 -9.04 -20.69 15.86
N THR A 101 -9.54 -20.34 14.68
CA THR A 101 -9.51 -21.19 13.48
C THR A 101 -8.91 -20.48 12.27
N TYR A 102 -8.50 -21.28 11.28
CA TYR A 102 -8.13 -20.76 9.96
C TYR A 102 -9.31 -20.03 9.28
N GLY A 103 -10.55 -20.45 9.55
CA GLY A 103 -11.76 -19.76 9.11
C GLY A 103 -11.89 -18.36 9.70
N ASP A 104 -11.61 -18.17 11.00
CA ASP A 104 -11.61 -16.85 11.63
C ASP A 104 -10.60 -15.90 10.98
N LEU A 105 -9.38 -16.42 10.73
CA LEU A 105 -8.33 -15.68 10.06
C LEU A 105 -8.75 -15.26 8.65
N MET A 106 -9.25 -16.21 7.86
CA MET A 106 -9.65 -15.94 6.48
C MET A 106 -10.88 -15.04 6.40
N GLU A 107 -11.81 -15.12 7.35
CA GLU A 107 -12.97 -14.20 7.39
C GLU A 107 -12.47 -12.78 7.64
N ARG A 108 -11.63 -12.59 8.66
CA ARG A 108 -11.05 -11.30 9.01
C ARG A 108 -10.26 -10.72 7.83
N LEU A 109 -9.34 -11.50 7.27
CA LEU A 109 -8.54 -11.09 6.11
C LEU A 109 -9.43 -10.67 4.94
N SER A 110 -10.43 -11.47 4.60
CA SER A 110 -11.32 -11.20 3.45
C SER A 110 -12.05 -9.86 3.58
N LEU A 111 -12.52 -9.53 4.80
CA LEU A 111 -13.21 -8.28 5.07
C LEU A 111 -12.28 -7.08 5.09
N LEU A 112 -11.12 -7.21 5.75
CA LEU A 112 -10.12 -6.15 5.81
C LEU A 112 -9.57 -5.86 4.41
N LEU A 113 -9.30 -6.90 3.61
CA LEU A 113 -8.83 -6.74 2.24
C LEU A 113 -9.88 -6.06 1.36
N LEU A 114 -11.16 -6.44 1.49
CA LEU A 114 -12.26 -5.80 0.77
C LEU A 114 -12.35 -4.31 1.10
N GLU A 115 -12.33 -3.96 2.39
CA GLU A 115 -12.39 -2.57 2.86
C GLU A 115 -11.15 -1.76 2.44
N ALA A 116 -9.96 -2.36 2.55
CA ALA A 116 -8.71 -1.72 2.19
C ALA A 116 -8.66 -1.39 0.69
N LEU A 117 -8.99 -2.37 -0.16
CA LEU A 117 -8.95 -2.19 -1.61
C LEU A 117 -10.01 -1.21 -2.10
N ARG A 118 -11.25 -1.26 -1.59
CA ARG A 118 -12.33 -0.37 -2.07
C ARG A 118 -12.05 1.10 -1.77
N ASN A 119 -11.35 1.37 -0.66
CA ASN A 119 -11.07 2.74 -0.18
C ASN A 119 -9.76 3.32 -0.71
N ASP A 120 -9.01 2.57 -1.52
CA ASP A 120 -7.71 3.02 -2.05
C ASP A 120 -7.75 3.14 -3.58
N PRO A 121 -7.74 4.37 -4.13
CA PRO A 121 -7.69 4.58 -5.58
C PRO A 121 -6.44 3.99 -6.26
N LEU A 122 -5.27 4.06 -5.62
CA LEU A 122 -4.03 3.53 -6.21
C LEU A 122 -4.07 2.01 -6.29
N MET A 123 -4.56 1.33 -5.24
CA MET A 123 -4.71 -0.13 -5.29
C MET A 123 -5.63 -0.57 -6.42
N ARG A 124 -6.75 0.13 -6.61
CA ARG A 124 -7.68 -0.18 -7.71
C ARG A 124 -7.03 -0.03 -9.07
N ARG A 125 -6.19 0.99 -9.25
CA ARG A 125 -5.42 1.19 -10.48
C ARG A 125 -4.41 0.07 -10.69
N ILE A 126 -3.63 -0.30 -9.68
CA ILE A 126 -2.65 -1.40 -9.76
C ILE A 126 -3.35 -2.72 -10.12
N LEU A 127 -4.48 -3.03 -9.48
CA LEU A 127 -5.28 -4.22 -9.81
C LEU A 127 -5.81 -4.20 -11.25
N ALA A 128 -6.22 -3.05 -11.77
CA ALA A 128 -6.64 -2.93 -13.15
C ALA A 128 -5.47 -3.15 -14.12
N TRP A 129 -4.30 -2.60 -13.81
CA TRP A 129 -3.10 -2.74 -14.65
C TRP A 129 -2.54 -4.15 -14.70
N GLU A 130 -2.74 -4.97 -13.66
CA GLU A 130 -2.37 -6.39 -13.70
C GLU A 130 -2.97 -7.15 -14.89
N ILE A 131 -4.11 -6.67 -15.39
CA ILE A 131 -4.83 -7.30 -16.49
C ILE A 131 -4.64 -6.51 -17.80
N SER A 132 -4.56 -5.19 -17.73
CA SER A 132 -4.53 -4.33 -18.93
C SER A 132 -3.13 -3.98 -19.43
N GLU A 133 -2.12 -4.01 -18.55
CA GLU A 133 -0.78 -3.50 -18.81
C GLU A 133 0.29 -4.56 -18.53
N ASN A 134 1.24 -4.72 -19.46
CA ASN A 134 2.33 -5.69 -19.30
C ASN A 134 3.70 -5.00 -19.22
N THR A 135 3.77 -3.85 -18.55
CA THR A 135 5.06 -3.19 -18.30
C THR A 135 5.76 -3.81 -17.10
N GLU A 136 7.09 -3.82 -17.14
CA GLU A 136 7.91 -4.36 -16.06
C GLU A 136 7.63 -3.66 -14.72
N GLN A 137 7.40 -2.36 -14.74
CA GLN A 137 7.10 -1.58 -13.54
C GLN A 137 5.74 -1.94 -12.93
N VAL A 138 4.70 -2.11 -13.75
CA VAL A 138 3.38 -2.58 -13.26
C VAL A 138 3.52 -3.96 -12.64
N ARG A 139 4.20 -4.89 -13.32
CA ARG A 139 4.47 -6.24 -12.81
C ARG A 139 5.16 -6.19 -11.43
N ARG A 140 6.17 -5.34 -11.26
CA ARG A 140 6.86 -5.16 -9.96
C ARG A 140 5.93 -4.66 -8.86
N LEU A 141 5.05 -3.71 -9.14
CA LEU A 141 4.08 -3.20 -8.16
C LEU A 141 3.10 -4.30 -7.73
N SER A 142 2.59 -5.05 -8.70
CA SER A 142 1.68 -6.19 -8.50
C SER A 142 2.31 -7.31 -7.68
N GLU A 143 3.56 -7.63 -7.98
CA GLU A 143 4.36 -8.61 -7.22
C GLU A 143 4.65 -8.13 -5.81
N ALA A 144 5.03 -6.86 -5.63
CA ALA A 144 5.27 -6.29 -4.31
C ALA A 144 4.01 -6.36 -3.43
N ARG A 145 2.85 -6.00 -3.98
CA ARG A 145 1.55 -6.10 -3.31
C ARG A 145 1.20 -7.56 -2.95
N SER A 146 1.33 -8.47 -3.90
CA SER A 146 1.00 -9.89 -3.71
C SER A 146 1.92 -10.55 -2.67
N LYS A 147 3.22 -10.23 -2.73
CA LYS A 147 4.22 -10.68 -1.75
C LYS A 147 3.94 -10.14 -0.35
N ALA A 148 3.59 -8.86 -0.24
CA ALA A 148 3.23 -8.25 1.04
C ALA A 148 2.04 -8.95 1.71
N LEU A 149 0.98 -9.23 0.93
CA LEU A 149 -0.20 -9.94 1.44
C LEU A 149 0.13 -11.39 1.84
N ALA A 150 0.96 -12.08 1.07
CA ALA A 150 1.40 -13.44 1.38
C ALA A 150 2.22 -13.50 2.68
N LEU A 151 3.18 -12.58 2.87
CA LEU A 151 3.97 -12.46 4.09
C LEU A 151 3.11 -12.12 5.30
N TRP A 152 2.11 -11.26 5.12
CA TRP A 152 1.13 -10.95 6.16
C TRP A 152 0.35 -12.21 6.57
N LEU A 153 -0.18 -12.97 5.59
CA LEU A 153 -0.95 -14.17 5.87
C LEU A 153 -0.10 -15.24 6.56
N GLU A 154 1.14 -15.43 6.13
CA GLU A 154 2.09 -16.35 6.76
C GLU A 154 2.32 -15.99 8.22
N ARG A 155 2.56 -14.71 8.51
CA ARG A 155 2.78 -14.21 9.88
C ARG A 155 1.53 -14.41 10.75
N MET A 156 0.37 -14.03 10.24
CA MET A 156 -0.89 -14.06 10.99
C MET A 156 -1.43 -15.46 11.19
N ARG A 157 -1.17 -16.37 10.25
CA ARG A 157 -1.54 -17.77 10.38
C ARG A 157 -0.88 -18.42 11.59
N GLY A 158 0.40 -18.17 11.83
CA GLY A 158 1.15 -18.86 12.89
C GLY A 158 0.95 -20.38 12.80
N SER A 159 0.40 -20.99 13.85
CA SER A 159 0.09 -22.42 13.92
C SER A 159 -1.31 -22.82 13.43
N LEU A 160 -2.14 -21.87 12.98
CA LEU A 160 -3.48 -22.16 12.47
C LEU A 160 -3.36 -23.01 11.19
N ALA A 161 -4.04 -24.15 11.18
CA ALA A 161 -4.09 -25.05 10.04
C ALA A 161 -5.48 -25.00 9.38
N PRO A 162 -5.55 -25.02 8.04
CA PRO A 162 -6.83 -25.20 7.36
C PRO A 162 -7.43 -26.57 7.69
N PRO A 163 -8.76 -26.75 7.54
CA PRO A 163 -9.41 -28.04 7.73
C PRO A 163 -8.84 -29.12 6.81
N LYS A 164 -8.88 -30.37 7.27
CA LYS A 164 -8.42 -31.52 6.48
C LYS A 164 -9.20 -31.62 5.18
N GLY A 165 -8.49 -31.89 4.08
CA GLY A 165 -9.08 -32.07 2.75
C GLY A 165 -9.38 -30.78 2.00
N VAL A 166 -9.12 -29.60 2.59
CA VAL A 166 -9.26 -28.32 1.91
C VAL A 166 -7.91 -27.89 1.31
N ASP A 167 -7.88 -27.67 -0.01
CA ASP A 167 -6.76 -26.98 -0.66
C ASP A 167 -6.84 -25.49 -0.36
N ALA A 168 -6.26 -25.09 0.76
CA ALA A 168 -6.30 -23.71 1.20
C ALA A 168 -5.65 -22.75 0.21
N ALA A 169 -4.61 -23.16 -0.51
CA ALA A 169 -3.94 -22.29 -1.48
C ALA A 169 -4.89 -21.93 -2.63
N ALA A 170 -5.56 -22.94 -3.22
CA ALA A 170 -6.53 -22.72 -4.28
C ALA A 170 -7.75 -21.91 -3.79
N VAL A 171 -8.30 -22.27 -2.63
CA VAL A 171 -9.46 -21.57 -2.06
C VAL A 171 -9.13 -20.10 -1.73
N ASN A 172 -7.98 -19.82 -1.11
CA ASN A 172 -7.57 -18.45 -0.80
C ASN A 172 -7.40 -17.63 -2.08
N ALA A 173 -6.81 -18.20 -3.13
CA ALA A 173 -6.64 -17.51 -4.40
C ALA A 173 -7.99 -17.11 -5.01
N VAL A 174 -8.98 -18.01 -4.99
CA VAL A 174 -10.34 -17.72 -5.48
C VAL A 174 -11.03 -16.65 -4.65
N ILE A 175 -10.91 -16.70 -3.32
CA ILE A 175 -11.48 -15.68 -2.43
C ILE A 175 -10.87 -14.30 -2.72
N ILE A 176 -9.55 -14.22 -2.83
CA ILE A 176 -8.83 -12.96 -3.12
C ILE A 176 -9.22 -12.44 -4.51
N ALA A 177 -9.29 -13.30 -5.52
CA ALA A 177 -9.72 -12.94 -6.87
C ALA A 177 -11.17 -12.41 -6.88
N ALA A 178 -12.08 -13.03 -6.12
CA ALA A 178 -13.45 -12.56 -5.99
C ALA A 178 -13.52 -11.16 -5.36
N ILE A 179 -12.75 -10.91 -4.30
CA ILE A 179 -12.66 -9.59 -3.66
C ILE A 179 -12.14 -8.54 -4.65
N GLN A 180 -11.03 -8.82 -5.34
CA GLN A 180 -10.43 -7.91 -6.31
C GLN A 180 -11.41 -7.61 -7.45
N HIS A 181 -12.09 -8.62 -7.97
CA HIS A 181 -13.06 -8.44 -9.04
C HIS A 181 -14.27 -7.61 -8.60
N LEU A 182 -14.81 -7.82 -7.40
CA LEU A 182 -15.90 -6.99 -6.86
C LEU A 182 -15.49 -5.51 -6.79
N VAL A 183 -14.27 -5.23 -6.33
CA VAL A 183 -13.74 -3.87 -6.23
C VAL A 183 -13.58 -3.23 -7.61
N LEU A 184 -13.02 -3.96 -8.59
CA LEU A 184 -12.86 -3.47 -9.96
C LEU A 184 -14.21 -3.26 -10.67
N ALA A 185 -15.13 -4.20 -10.53
CA ALA A 185 -16.47 -4.12 -11.10
C ALA A 185 -17.28 -2.96 -10.52
N ALA A 186 -17.18 -2.72 -9.20
CA ALA A 186 -17.78 -1.55 -8.56
C ALA A 186 -17.22 -0.23 -9.12
N ALA A 187 -15.91 -0.14 -9.31
CA ALA A 187 -15.26 1.04 -9.87
C ALA A 187 -15.64 1.29 -11.34
N SER A 188 -15.82 0.22 -12.13
CA SER A 188 -16.14 0.34 -13.56
C SER A 188 -17.63 0.52 -13.86
N GLY A 189 -18.53 -0.09 -13.09
CA GLY A 189 -19.97 -0.14 -13.42
C GLY A 189 -20.91 -0.10 -12.22
N GLY A 190 -20.38 -0.03 -11.00
CA GLY A 190 -21.18 0.03 -9.76
C GLY A 190 -21.98 -1.24 -9.46
N GLN A 191 -21.69 -2.36 -10.13
CA GLN A 191 -22.32 -3.65 -9.88
C GLN A 191 -21.45 -4.81 -10.37
N CYS A 192 -21.71 -6.01 -9.86
CA CYS A 192 -21.11 -7.25 -10.30
C CYS A 192 -22.17 -8.37 -10.32
N ALA A 193 -22.41 -8.99 -11.47
CA ALA A 193 -23.38 -10.08 -11.62
C ALA A 193 -24.77 -9.80 -10.99
N GLY A 194 -25.28 -8.56 -11.11
CA GLY A 194 -26.56 -8.14 -10.52
C GLY A 194 -26.50 -7.70 -9.06
N LEU A 195 -25.35 -7.83 -8.39
CA LEU A 195 -25.11 -7.24 -7.07
C LEU A 195 -24.73 -5.77 -7.23
N SER A 196 -25.61 -4.85 -6.82
CA SER A 196 -25.27 -3.43 -6.67
C SER A 196 -24.10 -3.27 -5.70
N LEU A 197 -23.21 -2.31 -5.95
CA LEU A 197 -22.00 -2.01 -5.15
C LEU A 197 -21.80 -0.48 -4.99
N LYS A 198 -22.90 0.27 -4.86
CA LYS A 198 -22.88 1.75 -4.87
C LYS A 198 -23.01 2.37 -3.49
N THR A 199 -23.67 1.67 -2.57
CA THR A 199 -24.00 2.19 -1.24
C THR A 199 -23.31 1.39 -0.13
N PRO A 200 -23.16 1.92 1.10
CA PRO A 200 -22.64 1.14 2.22
C PRO A 200 -23.41 -0.17 2.45
N LYS A 201 -24.75 -0.13 2.34
CA LYS A 201 -25.63 -1.32 2.46
C LYS A 201 -25.36 -2.39 1.41
N ASP A 202 -25.03 -1.97 0.18
CA ASP A 202 -24.64 -2.88 -0.89
C ASP A 202 -23.36 -3.63 -0.53
N TRP A 203 -22.37 -2.92 0.00
CA TRP A 203 -21.10 -3.52 0.43
C TRP A 203 -21.26 -4.41 1.67
N GLU A 204 -22.16 -4.08 2.60
CA GLU A 204 -22.51 -4.98 3.71
C GLU A 204 -23.10 -6.30 3.20
N LYS A 205 -23.93 -6.25 2.15
CA LYS A 205 -24.46 -7.45 1.50
C LYS A 205 -23.35 -8.28 0.86
N ALA A 206 -22.42 -7.64 0.15
CA ALA A 206 -21.25 -8.30 -0.44
C ALA A 206 -20.36 -8.95 0.65
N ALA A 207 -20.05 -8.22 1.71
CA ALA A 207 -19.28 -8.69 2.85
C ALA A 207 -19.97 -9.89 3.54
N THR A 208 -21.30 -9.84 3.71
CA THR A 208 -22.06 -10.95 4.29
C THR A 208 -22.00 -12.21 3.43
N ALA A 209 -22.09 -12.07 2.10
CA ALA A 209 -21.93 -13.20 1.18
C ALA A 209 -20.52 -13.80 1.25
N LEU A 210 -19.50 -12.94 1.29
CA LEU A 210 -18.10 -13.33 1.43
C LEU A 210 -17.86 -14.12 2.73
N LYS A 211 -18.37 -13.63 3.87
CA LYS A 211 -18.33 -14.35 5.15
C LYS A 211 -18.92 -15.76 5.04
N ARG A 212 -20.10 -15.87 4.42
CA ARG A 212 -20.78 -17.17 4.24
C ARG A 212 -19.96 -18.13 3.38
N ILE A 213 -19.31 -17.64 2.32
CA ILE A 213 -18.43 -18.46 1.48
C ILE A 213 -17.22 -18.95 2.29
N VAL A 214 -16.54 -18.04 3.00
CA VAL A 214 -15.39 -18.38 3.84
C VAL A 214 -15.75 -19.44 4.88
N ARG A 215 -16.83 -19.23 5.62
CA ARG A 215 -17.30 -20.17 6.65
C ARG A 215 -17.77 -21.50 6.08
N GLY A 216 -18.41 -21.48 4.92
CA GLY A 216 -18.82 -22.70 4.22
C GLY A 216 -17.65 -23.60 3.86
N VAL A 217 -16.47 -23.03 3.59
CA VAL A 217 -15.27 -23.81 3.24
C VAL A 217 -14.41 -24.14 4.46
N TYR A 218 -14.28 -23.23 5.41
CA TYR A 218 -13.30 -23.34 6.50
C TYR A 218 -13.85 -23.68 7.89
N GLY A 219 -15.18 -23.66 8.09
CA GLY A 219 -15.79 -23.78 9.41
C GLY A 219 -15.95 -22.44 10.10
#